data_AF-A0A9Q1BVZ6-F1
#
_entry.id   AF-A0A9Q1BVZ6-F1
#
_cell.length_a   1.000
_cell.length_b   1.000
_cell.length_c   1.000
_cell.angle_alpha   90.00
_cell.angle_beta   90.00
_cell.angle_gamma   90.00
#
_symmetry.space_group_name_H-M   'P 1'
#
loop_
_entity.id
_entity.type
_entity.pdbx_description
1 polymer ?
#
loop_
_entity_poly.entity_id
_entity_poly.type
_entity_poly.pdbx_seq_one_letter_code
_entity_poly.pdbx_strand_id
1 'polypeptide(L)'
;MVYQICSCDRTCTHPKGCNQNCTLIPTCKCPEGFLMNNDDCVPEEQCGCFIDGEGVVPKDGQVHMGSNCSTYCECRDGTLNCNFDYACGSNTTCHLVDGIMGCYCQVENENASSPCEMFADCKDVYETGHTEDGIYTVLPRGWGGDPFNVLCNMTVGGGGWTVSC
;
A
#
# COMPACT_ATOMS: atom_id res chain seq x y z
N MET A 1 14.34 -1.34 32.36
CA MET A 1 14.20 0.13 32.46
C MET A 1 15.50 0.71 33.00
N VAL A 2 15.99 1.82 32.45
CA VAL A 2 17.23 2.49 32.86
C VAL A 2 16.88 3.88 33.41
N TYR A 3 17.55 4.32 34.49
CA TYR A 3 17.30 5.60 35.15
C TYR A 3 18.03 6.75 34.44
N GLN A 4 17.31 7.82 34.06
CA GLN A 4 17.89 8.99 33.39
C GLN A 4 17.18 10.30 33.76
N ILE A 5 17.92 11.43 33.77
CA ILE A 5 17.45 12.76 34.24
C ILE A 5 16.75 13.56 33.11
N CYS A 6 16.87 13.10 31.87
CA CYS A 6 16.20 13.61 30.69
C CYS A 6 15.96 12.38 29.80
N SER A 7 14.73 11.89 29.76
CA SER A 7 14.34 10.81 28.85
C SER A 7 13.58 11.42 27.69
N CYS A 8 14.12 11.22 26.49
CA CYS A 8 13.32 11.31 25.29
C CYS A 8 13.04 9.86 24.90
N ASP A 9 11.86 9.39 25.30
CA ASP A 9 11.45 8.03 25.02
C ASP A 9 11.09 7.94 23.53
N ARG A 10 11.87 7.15 22.80
CA ARG A 10 11.55 6.80 21.42
C ARG A 10 10.32 5.90 21.47
N THR A 11 9.20 6.37 20.93
CA THR A 11 7.96 5.60 20.83
C THR A 11 7.85 4.95 19.45
N CYS A 12 6.96 3.97 19.28
CA CYS A 12 6.66 3.44 17.95
C CYS A 12 6.18 4.53 16.97
N THR A 13 5.49 5.56 17.48
CA THR A 13 4.93 6.67 16.69
C THR A 13 5.91 7.81 16.44
N HIS A 14 7.05 7.82 17.12
CA HIS A 14 8.10 8.83 16.94
C HIS A 14 9.49 8.23 17.21
N PRO A 15 9.91 7.22 16.42
CA PRO A 15 11.17 6.50 16.66
C PRO A 15 12.41 7.37 16.40
N LYS A 16 12.27 8.54 15.77
CA LYS A 16 13.34 9.54 15.62
C LYS A 16 13.07 10.83 16.41
N GLY A 17 11.92 10.90 17.07
CA GLY A 17 11.43 12.08 17.74
C GLY A 17 12.29 12.45 18.93
N CYS A 18 13.04 13.54 18.81
CA CYS A 18 13.58 14.25 19.96
C CYS A 18 13.48 15.75 19.69
N ASN A 19 12.43 16.38 20.20
CA ASN A 19 12.38 17.83 20.34
C ASN A 19 12.76 18.16 21.80
N GLN A 20 13.91 18.80 22.00
CA GLN A 20 14.46 19.04 23.32
C GLN A 20 13.64 20.08 24.08
N ASN A 21 12.67 19.62 24.87
CA ASN A 21 12.09 20.42 25.93
C ASN A 21 11.96 19.56 27.21
N CYS A 22 13.12 19.31 27.83
CA CYS A 22 13.20 18.46 29.02
C CYS A 22 12.68 19.22 30.25
N THR A 23 11.57 18.75 30.79
CA THR A 23 11.12 19.10 32.15
C THR A 23 11.71 18.04 33.09
N LEU A 24 12.37 18.47 34.17
CA LEU A 24 13.23 17.68 35.08
C LEU A 24 12.49 16.60 35.90
N ILE A 25 11.83 15.64 35.24
CA ILE A 25 11.09 14.56 35.87
C ILE A 25 11.79 13.24 35.52
N PRO A 26 12.21 12.43 36.52
CA PRO A 26 12.80 11.12 36.26
C PRO A 26 11.73 10.18 35.69
N THR A 27 11.95 9.65 34.50
CA THR A 27 11.05 8.68 33.85
C THR A 27 11.79 7.39 33.50
N CYS A 28 11.04 6.32 33.24
CA CYS A 28 11.59 5.03 32.86
C CYS A 28 11.80 4.96 31.35
N LYS A 29 13.04 4.72 30.92
CA LYS A 29 13.37 4.51 29.50
C LYS A 29 13.34 3.03 29.12
N CYS A 30 12.90 2.73 27.90
CA CYS A 30 13.12 1.43 27.29
C CYS A 30 14.62 1.13 27.08
N PRO A 31 15.05 -0.14 27.20
CA PRO A 31 16.41 -0.54 26.85
C PRO A 31 16.76 -0.20 25.39
N GLU A 32 18.05 -0.17 25.04
CA GLU A 32 18.44 -0.04 23.63
C GLU A 32 17.89 -1.19 22.78
N GLY A 33 17.42 -0.86 21.57
CA GLY A 33 16.72 -1.80 20.68
C GLY A 33 15.22 -1.97 20.97
N PHE A 34 14.68 -1.26 21.97
CA PHE A 34 13.26 -1.28 22.31
C PHE A 34 12.64 0.12 22.22
N LEU A 35 11.39 0.17 21.76
CA LEU A 35 10.58 1.37 21.69
C LEU A 35 9.39 1.26 22.63
N MET A 36 8.94 2.39 23.14
CA MET A 36 7.75 2.47 23.96
C MET A 36 6.51 2.40 23.07
N ASN A 37 5.66 1.41 23.31
CA ASN A 37 4.38 1.23 22.67
C ASN A 37 3.29 1.26 23.75
N ASN A 38 2.58 2.39 23.85
CA ASN A 38 1.74 2.72 25.00
C ASN A 38 2.58 2.67 26.30
N ASP A 39 2.37 1.67 27.16
CA ASP A 39 3.08 1.51 28.43
C ASP A 39 4.15 0.40 28.42
N ASP A 40 4.27 -0.36 27.32
CA ASP A 40 5.19 -1.49 27.19
C ASP A 40 6.39 -1.18 26.31
N CYS A 41 7.55 -1.77 26.65
CA CYS A 41 8.73 -1.73 25.80
C CYS A 41 8.73 -2.93 24.85
N VAL A 42 8.58 -2.69 23.56
CA VAL A 42 8.61 -3.73 22.52
C VAL A 42 9.87 -3.58 21.66
N PRO A 43 10.43 -4.67 21.11
CA PRO A 43 11.51 -4.60 20.12
C PRO A 43 11.17 -3.66 18.96
N GLU A 44 12.15 -2.92 18.45
CA GLU A 44 11.96 -1.96 17.33
C GLU A 44 11.24 -2.59 16.13
N GLU A 45 11.59 -3.83 15.79
CA GLU A 45 10.98 -4.65 14.74
C GLU A 45 9.47 -4.89 14.91
N GLN A 46 8.95 -4.82 16.14
CA GLN A 46 7.52 -5.02 16.44
C GLN A 46 6.69 -3.75 16.30
N CYS A 47 7.32 -2.57 16.20
CA CYS A 47 6.59 -1.33 15.96
C CYS A 47 6.09 -1.22 14.51
N GLY A 48 6.83 -1.76 13.53
CA GLY A 48 6.60 -1.53 12.10
C GLY A 48 7.46 -0.38 11.54
N CYS A 49 7.12 0.12 10.35
CA CYS A 49 7.83 1.22 9.70
C CYS A 49 7.27 2.58 10.12
N PHE A 50 8.08 3.64 10.12
CA PHE A 50 7.62 4.99 10.47
C PHE A 50 7.62 5.93 9.26
N ILE A 51 6.49 6.59 9.03
CA ILE A 51 6.34 7.62 8.00
C ILE A 51 6.46 9.00 8.67
N ASP A 52 7.50 9.74 8.30
CA ASP A 52 7.80 11.04 8.89
C ASP A 52 6.68 12.05 8.57
N GLY A 53 6.24 12.80 9.59
CA GLY A 53 5.16 13.79 9.47
C GLY A 53 3.72 13.24 9.38
N GLU A 54 3.51 11.94 9.11
CA GLU A 54 2.17 11.35 9.00
C GLU A 54 1.72 10.62 10.28
N GLY A 55 2.66 10.27 11.17
CA GLY A 55 2.35 9.59 12.44
C GLY A 55 1.81 8.16 12.27
N VAL A 56 1.83 7.63 11.05
CA VAL A 56 1.38 6.29 10.70
C VAL A 56 2.55 5.32 10.81
N VAL A 57 2.26 4.14 11.38
CA VAL A 57 3.24 3.07 11.54
C VAL A 57 2.75 1.80 10.83
N PRO A 58 2.97 1.64 9.51
CA PRO A 58 2.56 0.43 8.81
C PRO A 58 3.32 -0.77 9.38
N LYS A 59 2.61 -1.87 9.65
CA LYS A 59 3.26 -3.13 10.02
C LYS A 59 3.99 -3.72 8.83
N ASP A 60 4.88 -4.68 9.09
CA ASP A 60 5.53 -5.42 8.01
C ASP A 60 4.50 -6.03 7.04
N GLY A 61 4.72 -5.83 5.75
CA GLY A 61 3.81 -6.21 4.66
C GLY A 61 2.61 -5.27 4.47
N GLN A 62 2.44 -4.20 5.26
CA GLN A 62 1.41 -3.19 5.03
C GLN A 62 1.88 -2.10 4.08
N VAL A 63 0.91 -1.59 3.32
CA VAL A 63 1.07 -0.47 2.40
C VAL A 63 0.41 0.77 2.97
N HIS A 64 0.98 1.92 2.67
CA HIS A 64 0.42 3.22 2.95
C HIS A 64 0.39 4.05 1.68
N MET A 65 -0.75 4.66 1.40
CA MET A 65 -0.96 5.54 0.26
C MET A 65 -1.16 6.97 0.75
N GLY A 66 -0.41 7.90 0.17
CA GLY A 66 -0.50 9.32 0.48
C GLY A 66 -1.81 9.94 0.01
N SER A 67 -2.10 11.14 0.52
CA SER A 67 -3.38 11.85 0.38
C SER A 67 -3.88 12.12 -1.06
N ASN A 68 -3.01 12.00 -2.06
CA ASN A 68 -3.32 12.25 -3.48
C ASN A 68 -2.82 11.12 -4.40
N CYS A 69 -2.53 9.95 -3.83
CA CYS A 69 -1.92 8.82 -4.54
C CYS A 69 -0.66 9.18 -5.32
N SER A 70 0.06 10.25 -4.95
CA SER A 70 1.40 10.55 -5.48
C SER A 70 2.49 9.82 -4.71
N THR A 71 2.17 9.32 -3.51
CA THR A 71 3.08 8.58 -2.66
C THR A 71 2.52 7.19 -2.38
N TYR A 72 3.33 6.16 -2.63
CA TYR A 72 3.08 4.78 -2.24
C TYR A 72 4.25 4.29 -1.39
N CYS A 73 3.98 3.83 -0.16
CA CYS A 73 5.00 3.30 0.73
C CYS A 73 4.66 1.87 1.15
N GLU A 74 5.62 0.96 1.06
CA GLU A 74 5.52 -0.41 1.59
C GLU A 74 6.52 -0.58 2.73
N CYS A 75 6.06 -1.17 3.84
CA CYS A 75 6.93 -1.60 4.92
C CYS A 75 7.40 -3.03 4.68
N ARG A 76 8.71 -3.22 4.50
CA ARG A 76 9.32 -4.55 4.35
C ARG A 76 10.56 -4.67 5.23
N ASP A 77 10.60 -5.69 6.06
CA ASP A 77 11.66 -5.99 7.03
C ASP A 77 11.97 -4.77 7.94
N GLY A 78 10.92 -4.05 8.36
CA GLY A 78 11.06 -2.81 9.16
C GLY A 78 11.65 -1.61 8.39
N THR A 79 11.86 -1.75 7.07
CA THR A 79 12.32 -0.68 6.19
C THR A 79 11.16 -0.13 5.37
N LEU A 80 10.98 1.19 5.44
CA LEU A 80 9.98 1.90 4.65
C LEU A 80 10.53 2.17 3.24
N ASN A 81 9.88 1.62 2.22
CA ASN A 81 10.20 1.85 0.81
C ASN A 81 9.10 2.71 0.19
N CYS A 82 9.40 3.97 -0.12
CA CYS A 82 8.44 4.90 -0.69
C CYS A 82 8.77 5.26 -2.14
N ASN A 83 7.75 5.24 -2.99
CA ASN A 83 7.73 5.85 -4.31
C ASN A 83 6.94 7.17 -4.24
N PHE A 84 7.61 8.30 -4.47
CA PHE A 84 7.03 9.65 -4.40
C PHE A 84 6.55 10.20 -5.76
N ASP A 85 6.77 9.44 -6.83
CA ASP A 85 6.28 9.73 -8.17
C ASP A 85 5.25 8.65 -8.59
N TYR A 86 4.53 8.11 -7.61
CA TYR A 86 3.50 7.11 -7.88
C TYR A 86 2.32 7.76 -8.60
N ALA A 87 1.73 7.03 -9.54
CA ALA A 87 0.53 7.45 -10.24
C ALA A 87 -0.37 6.24 -10.41
N CYS A 88 -1.67 6.45 -10.23
CA CYS A 88 -2.67 5.44 -10.53
C CYS A 88 -2.58 5.02 -12.01
N GLY A 89 -2.79 3.73 -12.29
CA GLY A 89 -2.82 3.21 -13.66
C GLY A 89 -3.99 3.78 -14.47
N SER A 90 -3.93 3.61 -15.79
CA SER A 90 -4.80 4.26 -16.80
C SER A 90 -6.31 4.16 -16.56
N ASN A 91 -6.78 3.16 -15.80
CA ASN A 91 -8.20 2.87 -15.54
C ASN A 91 -8.60 3.05 -14.06
N THR A 92 -7.72 3.69 -13.29
CA THR A 92 -7.95 3.93 -11.86
C THR A 92 -7.76 5.41 -11.57
N THR A 93 -8.57 5.93 -10.66
CA THR A 93 -8.46 7.29 -10.16
C THR A 93 -8.25 7.27 -8.66
N CYS A 94 -7.43 8.20 -8.20
CA CYS A 94 -7.20 8.39 -6.78
C CYS A 94 -8.47 8.89 -6.11
N HIS A 95 -9.07 8.07 -5.23
CA HIS A 95 -10.26 8.43 -4.48
C HIS A 95 -10.18 7.86 -3.05
N LEU A 96 -11.00 8.41 -2.16
CA LEU A 96 -11.16 7.91 -0.79
C LEU A 96 -12.37 6.98 -0.74
N VAL A 97 -12.17 5.71 -0.38
CA VAL A 97 -13.25 4.72 -0.21
C VAL A 97 -13.17 4.16 1.21
N ASP A 98 -14.26 4.27 1.96
CA ASP A 98 -14.35 3.83 3.37
C ASP A 98 -13.22 4.35 4.28
N GLY A 99 -12.76 5.57 4.02
CA GLY A 99 -11.67 6.21 4.77
C GLY A 99 -10.27 5.77 4.37
N ILE A 100 -10.13 4.95 3.32
CA ILE A 100 -8.85 4.49 2.77
C ILE A 100 -8.62 5.21 1.44
N MET A 101 -7.49 5.91 1.31
CA MET A 101 -7.09 6.53 0.05
C MET A 101 -6.44 5.47 -0.83
N GLY A 102 -6.85 5.41 -2.09
CA GLY A 102 -6.51 4.32 -2.99
C GLY A 102 -6.67 4.69 -4.46
N CYS A 103 -6.00 3.96 -5.34
CA CYS A 103 -6.33 3.94 -6.75
C CYS A 103 -7.53 3.00 -6.96
N TYR A 104 -8.71 3.59 -7.17
CA TYR A 104 -9.95 2.86 -7.38
C TYR A 104 -10.44 3.04 -8.81
N CYS A 105 -11.17 2.05 -9.31
CA CYS A 105 -11.74 2.14 -10.65
C CYS A 105 -12.86 3.18 -10.70
N GLN A 106 -12.91 3.97 -11.77
CA GLN A 106 -14.05 4.83 -12.04
C GLN A 106 -15.21 3.95 -12.52
N VAL A 107 -16.15 3.66 -11.64
CA VAL A 107 -17.44 3.07 -12.03
C VAL A 107 -18.43 4.22 -12.14
N GLU A 108 -18.92 4.52 -13.34
CA GLU A 108 -20.00 5.50 -13.56
C GLU A 108 -21.36 5.00 -13.05
N ASN A 109 -21.42 4.22 -11.97
CA ASN A 109 -22.68 3.84 -11.32
C ASN A 109 -22.51 3.63 -9.82
N GLU A 110 -23.40 4.27 -9.07
CA GLU A 110 -23.42 4.37 -7.62
C GLU A 110 -23.82 3.01 -7.03
N ASN A 111 -22.94 2.39 -6.24
CA ASN A 111 -23.04 1.06 -5.57
C ASN A 111 -22.35 -0.16 -6.23
N ALA A 112 -21.09 -0.04 -6.65
CA ALA A 112 -20.25 -1.22 -6.85
C ALA A 112 -18.94 -1.11 -6.07
N SER A 113 -18.94 -1.63 -4.84
CA SER A 113 -17.73 -2.07 -4.13
C SER A 113 -17.22 -3.39 -4.76
N SER A 114 -16.87 -3.36 -6.04
CA SER A 114 -16.28 -4.51 -6.75
C SER A 114 -14.79 -4.22 -6.98
N PRO A 115 -13.89 -5.20 -6.78
CA PRO A 115 -12.48 -5.01 -7.11
C PRO A 115 -12.39 -4.63 -8.59
N CYS A 116 -11.50 -3.71 -8.91
CA CYS A 116 -11.17 -3.32 -10.27
C CYS A 116 -11.19 -4.55 -11.19
N GLU A 117 -12.22 -4.69 -12.02
CA GLU A 117 -12.25 -5.75 -13.03
C GLU A 117 -11.25 -5.35 -14.11
N MET A 118 -9.97 -5.57 -13.83
CA MET A 118 -9.03 -5.89 -14.89
C MET A 118 -9.57 -7.13 -15.59
N PHE A 119 -9.43 -7.17 -16.91
CA PHE A 119 -9.81 -8.33 -17.68
C PHE A 119 -9.07 -9.56 -17.14
N ALA A 120 -9.77 -10.56 -16.62
CA ALA A 120 -9.12 -11.78 -16.13
C ALA A 120 -8.51 -12.56 -17.30
N ASP A 121 -9.15 -12.44 -18.46
CA ASP A 121 -8.76 -13.06 -19.71
C ASP A 121 -9.33 -12.30 -20.93
N CYS A 122 -9.03 -12.80 -22.13
CA CYS A 122 -9.51 -12.21 -23.38
C CYS A 122 -11.04 -12.22 -23.54
N LYS A 123 -11.75 -13.05 -22.79
CA LYS A 123 -13.21 -13.13 -22.86
C LYS A 123 -13.83 -11.97 -22.10
N ASP A 124 -13.28 -11.61 -20.94
CA ASP A 124 -13.66 -10.39 -20.23
C ASP A 124 -13.41 -9.15 -21.12
N VAL A 125 -12.29 -9.12 -21.87
CA VAL A 125 -12.02 -8.07 -22.86
C VAL A 125 -13.13 -8.02 -23.93
N TYR A 126 -13.55 -9.16 -24.47
CA TYR A 126 -14.58 -9.22 -25.51
C TYR A 126 -15.97 -8.81 -25.00
N GLU A 127 -16.37 -9.26 -23.82
CA GLU A 127 -17.68 -8.98 -23.22
C GLU A 127 -17.85 -7.50 -22.85
N THR A 128 -16.76 -6.77 -22.65
CA THR A 128 -16.77 -5.30 -22.46
C THR A 128 -16.83 -4.50 -23.75
N GLY A 129 -16.88 -5.17 -24.91
CA GLY A 129 -17.10 -4.55 -26.22
C GLY A 129 -15.82 -4.35 -27.05
N HIS A 130 -14.66 -4.76 -26.54
CA HIS A 130 -13.42 -4.78 -27.32
C HIS A 130 -13.39 -6.01 -28.23
N THR A 131 -13.81 -5.81 -29.49
CA THR A 131 -13.96 -6.89 -30.49
C THR A 131 -12.84 -6.92 -31.53
N GLU A 132 -11.76 -6.17 -31.30
CA GLU A 132 -10.60 -6.11 -32.19
C GLU A 132 -9.53 -7.12 -31.76
N ASP A 133 -8.89 -7.79 -32.72
CA ASP A 133 -7.73 -8.64 -32.44
C ASP A 133 -6.54 -7.75 -32.02
N GLY A 134 -5.88 -8.08 -30.90
CA GLY A 134 -4.83 -7.21 -30.37
C GLY A 134 -4.16 -7.74 -29.12
N ILE A 135 -3.13 -7.03 -28.66
CA ILE A 135 -2.48 -7.31 -27.37
C ILE A 135 -3.23 -6.55 -26.27
N TYR A 136 -3.74 -7.27 -25.29
CA TYR A 136 -4.46 -6.73 -24.14
C TYR A 136 -3.74 -7.09 -22.84
N THR A 137 -3.86 -6.24 -21.84
CA THR A 137 -3.35 -6.52 -20.49
C THR A 137 -4.41 -7.26 -19.70
N VAL A 138 -4.07 -8.42 -19.16
CA VAL A 138 -4.94 -9.24 -18.32
C VAL A 138 -4.33 -9.49 -16.95
N LEU A 139 -5.19 -9.71 -15.97
CA LEU A 139 -4.80 -10.10 -14.61
C LEU A 139 -5.70 -11.26 -14.15
N PRO A 140 -5.26 -12.52 -14.30
CA PRO A 140 -6.08 -13.66 -13.95
C PRO A 140 -6.48 -13.66 -12.47
N ARG A 141 -7.72 -14.04 -12.18
CA ARG A 141 -8.21 -14.15 -10.80
C ARG A 141 -7.37 -15.18 -10.03
N GLY A 142 -6.79 -14.76 -8.90
CA GLY A 142 -5.90 -15.60 -8.09
C GLY A 142 -4.43 -15.59 -8.54
N TRP A 143 -4.05 -14.75 -9.50
CA TRP A 143 -2.66 -14.49 -9.84
C TRP A 143 -2.02 -13.55 -8.79
N GLY A 144 -0.90 -13.98 -8.20
CA GLY A 144 -0.18 -13.22 -7.18
C GLY A 144 0.95 -12.33 -7.72
N GLY A 145 1.05 -12.16 -9.04
CA GLY A 145 2.05 -11.33 -9.70
C GLY A 145 1.46 -10.13 -10.42
N ASP A 146 2.30 -9.39 -11.14
CA ASP A 146 1.88 -8.22 -11.92
C ASP A 146 1.00 -8.62 -13.13
N PRO A 147 0.11 -7.71 -13.60
CA PRO A 147 -0.61 -7.89 -14.86
C PRO A 147 0.34 -8.08 -16.04
N PHE A 148 -0.08 -8.86 -17.04
CA PHE A 148 0.75 -9.15 -18.20
C PHE A 148 -0.03 -9.05 -19.50
N ASN A 149 0.70 -8.88 -20.59
CA ASN A 149 0.14 -8.71 -21.92
C ASN A 149 -0.08 -10.06 -22.59
N VAL A 150 -1.26 -10.23 -23.18
CA VAL A 150 -1.67 -11.42 -23.94
C VAL A 150 -2.21 -11.01 -25.29
N LEU A 151 -1.95 -11.81 -26.32
CA LEU A 151 -2.60 -11.62 -27.61
C LEU A 151 -4.00 -12.22 -27.54
N CYS A 152 -5.03 -11.39 -27.72
CA CYS A 152 -6.41 -11.82 -27.81
C CYS A 152 -6.88 -11.82 -29.26
N ASN A 153 -7.42 -12.95 -29.69
CA ASN A 153 -8.14 -13.08 -30.95
C ASN A 153 -9.65 -13.02 -30.67
N MET A 154 -10.28 -11.96 -31.13
CA MET A 154 -11.70 -11.66 -30.94
C MET A 154 -12.54 -12.12 -32.14
N THR A 155 -11.92 -12.20 -33.31
CA THR A 155 -12.55 -12.55 -34.58
C THR A 155 -12.90 -14.05 -34.66
N VAL A 156 -12.10 -14.90 -34.01
CA VAL A 156 -12.29 -16.36 -34.02
C VAL A 156 -12.90 -16.82 -32.69
N GLY A 157 -14.23 -16.99 -32.66
CA GLY A 157 -14.92 -17.66 -31.57
C GLY A 157 -15.42 -16.79 -30.41
N GLY A 158 -15.46 -15.46 -30.57
CA GLY A 158 -16.09 -14.56 -29.58
C GLY A 158 -15.20 -14.25 -28.37
N GLY A 159 -13.89 -14.11 -28.61
CA GLY A 159 -12.96 -13.55 -27.63
C GLY A 159 -12.27 -14.52 -26.69
N GLY A 160 -11.60 -15.55 -27.19
CA GLY A 160 -10.88 -16.43 -26.27
C GLY A 160 -9.85 -17.34 -26.91
N TRP A 161 -8.59 -16.89 -26.92
CA TRP A 161 -7.40 -17.69 -26.59
C TRP A 161 -6.29 -16.75 -26.12
N THR A 162 -5.84 -16.90 -24.87
CA THR A 162 -4.58 -16.33 -24.39
C THR A 162 -3.44 -17.24 -24.87
N VAL A 163 -2.79 -16.89 -25.98
CA VAL A 163 -1.53 -17.54 -26.35
C VAL A 163 -0.40 -16.88 -25.57
N SER A 164 -0.01 -17.52 -24.46
CA SER A 164 1.29 -17.31 -23.84
C SER A 164 2.36 -17.95 -24.73
N CYS A 165 3.25 -17.13 -25.30
CA CYS A 165 4.49 -17.62 -25.93
C CYS A 165 5.52 -18.02 -24.87
#